data_AF-G3Y5D8-F1
#
_entry.id   AF-G3Y5D8-F1
#
_cell.length_a   1.000
_cell.length_b   1.000
_cell.length_c   1.000
_cell.angle_alpha   90.00
_cell.angle_beta   90.00
_cell.angle_gamma   90.00
#
_symmetry.space_group_name_H-M   'P 1'
#
loop_
_entity.id
_entity.type
_entity.pdbx_description
1 polymer ?
#
loop_
_entity_poly.entity_id
_entity_poly.type
_entity_poly.pdbx_seq_one_letter_code
_entity_poly.pdbx_strand_id
1 'polypeptide(L)'
;MEEDPKIALFANFNNGFVAVVMFYGTTQPSHRRPLSRFTTSEAWRELYEQVYKTWLEVCKTLPTGAALHYTIHPIGTADIQAGKDQGGNIMSIQSVPEVGFAYEWPKDGSDDAAAQKAVDTISKTVQSLAKTKGTLLDFKYMTFDTCSQKVLGSYGAENIKLMQEVAAKYDPEGVFQKLQNGGFLLRDNI
;
A
#
# COMPACT_ATOMS: atom_id res chain seq x y z
N MET A 1 -5.80 -18.38 26.02
CA MET A 1 -6.92 -18.70 25.13
C MET A 1 -6.60 -17.95 23.85
N GLU A 2 -6.33 -18.69 22.77
CA GLU A 2 -5.82 -18.15 21.52
C GLU A 2 -6.99 -17.43 20.82
N GLU A 3 -7.03 -16.10 20.90
CA GLU A 3 -7.97 -15.28 20.13
C GLU A 3 -7.48 -15.25 18.69
N ASP A 4 -7.92 -16.23 17.89
CA ASP A 4 -7.67 -16.31 16.45
C ASP A 4 -8.41 -15.14 15.75
N PRO A 5 -7.71 -14.05 15.35
CA PRO A 5 -8.37 -12.81 14.96
C PRO A 5 -8.79 -12.83 13.48
N LYS A 6 -9.18 -13.98 12.93
CA LYS A 6 -9.60 -14.07 11.51
C LYS A 6 -10.91 -13.32 11.31
N ILE A 7 -10.87 -12.21 10.57
CA ILE A 7 -12.06 -11.48 10.12
C ILE A 7 -12.69 -12.19 8.92
N ALA A 8 -11.88 -12.62 7.96
CA ALA A 8 -12.40 -13.24 6.74
C ALA A 8 -11.39 -14.19 6.11
N LEU A 9 -11.89 -15.25 5.49
CA LEU A 9 -11.14 -16.23 4.72
C LEU A 9 -11.77 -16.31 3.34
N PHE A 10 -11.02 -15.94 2.31
CA PHE A 10 -11.43 -16.13 0.92
C PHE A 10 -10.56 -17.20 0.29
N ALA A 11 -11.19 -18.28 -0.18
CA ALA A 11 -10.56 -19.28 -1.00
C ALA A 11 -11.13 -19.18 -2.42
N ASN A 12 -10.27 -18.83 -3.38
CA ASN A 12 -10.62 -18.90 -4.79
C ASN A 12 -10.06 -20.19 -5.39
N PHE A 13 -10.95 -21.00 -5.97
CA PHE A 13 -10.62 -22.27 -6.60
C PHE A 13 -10.66 -22.07 -8.11
N ASN A 14 -9.51 -22.21 -8.76
CA ASN A 14 -9.41 -22.24 -10.21
C ASN A 14 -8.65 -23.51 -10.64
N ASN A 15 -8.89 -24.02 -11.86
CA ASN A 15 -8.31 -25.29 -12.30
C ASN A 15 -6.76 -25.25 -12.30
N GLY A 16 -6.16 -25.79 -11.24
CA GLY A 16 -4.70 -25.90 -11.05
C GLY A 16 -4.09 -25.01 -9.96
N PHE A 17 -4.85 -24.12 -9.32
CA PHE A 17 -4.35 -23.25 -8.24
C PHE A 17 -5.44 -22.88 -7.23
N VAL A 18 -5.09 -22.90 -5.94
CA VAL A 18 -5.95 -22.44 -4.85
C VAL A 18 -5.30 -21.22 -4.22
N ALA A 19 -5.97 -20.06 -4.30
CA ALA A 19 -5.56 -18.85 -3.61
C ALA A 19 -6.32 -18.77 -2.29
N VAL A 20 -5.62 -18.76 -1.16
CA VAL A 20 -6.22 -18.55 0.16
C VAL A 20 -5.75 -17.21 0.70
N VAL A 21 -6.69 -16.28 0.86
CA VAL A 21 -6.45 -14.97 1.46
C VAL A 21 -7.11 -14.95 2.83
N MET A 22 -6.31 -14.69 3.87
CA MET A 22 -6.77 -14.53 5.25
C MET A 22 -6.65 -13.07 5.66
N PHE A 23 -7.78 -12.47 6.02
CA PHE A 23 -7.82 -11.16 6.68
C PHE A 23 -7.88 -11.36 8.18
N TYR A 24 -6.92 -10.78 8.89
CA TYR A 24 -6.87 -10.76 10.34
C TYR A 24 -7.26 -9.37 10.86
N GLY A 25 -8.17 -9.34 11.83
CA GLY A 25 -8.58 -8.18 12.60
C GLY A 25 -8.09 -8.27 14.01
N THR A 26 -6.96 -7.66 14.28
CA THR A 26 -6.49 -7.50 15.65
C THR A 26 -6.86 -6.09 16.10
N THR A 27 -7.32 -5.92 17.34
CA THR A 27 -7.12 -4.64 18.02
C THR A 27 -5.62 -4.48 18.16
N GLN A 28 -5.02 -3.50 17.48
CA GLN A 28 -3.60 -3.22 17.61
C GLN A 28 -3.30 -2.99 19.10
N PRO A 29 -2.51 -3.86 19.77
CA PRO A 29 -2.22 -3.68 21.18
C PRO A 29 -1.57 -2.30 21.34
N SER A 30 -1.97 -1.53 22.34
CA SER A 30 -1.51 -0.15 22.62
C SER A 30 0.02 0.04 22.74
N HIS A 31 0.78 -1.05 22.63
CA HIS A 31 2.21 -1.16 22.79
C HIS A 31 2.97 -1.41 21.47
N ARG A 32 2.33 -1.39 20.29
CA ARG A 32 3.00 -1.54 18.99
C ARG A 32 2.80 -0.33 18.08
N ARG A 33 3.83 0.02 17.31
CA ARG A 33 3.82 1.06 16.29
C ARG A 33 3.77 0.43 14.89
N PRO A 34 2.87 0.88 14.00
CA PRO A 34 2.84 0.45 12.60
C PRO A 34 3.54 1.43 11.66
N LEU A 35 4.14 0.89 10.59
CA LEU A 35 4.58 1.60 9.39
C LEU A 35 4.30 0.72 8.18
N SER A 36 3.45 1.17 7.27
CA SER A 36 3.15 0.44 6.04
C SER A 36 3.71 1.17 4.84
N ARG A 37 4.06 0.42 3.79
CA ARG A 37 4.38 0.96 2.47
C ARG A 37 4.00 -0.05 1.39
N PHE A 38 3.40 0.45 0.33
CA PHE A 38 3.03 -0.35 -0.83
C PHE A 38 3.96 -0.05 -1.99
N THR A 39 4.18 -1.05 -2.83
CA THR A 39 4.83 -0.88 -4.12
C THR A 39 4.01 -1.62 -5.16
N THR A 40 3.43 -0.85 -6.07
CA THR A 40 2.61 -1.38 -7.13
C THR A 40 3.49 -1.75 -8.32
N SER A 41 3.35 -2.99 -8.76
CA SER A 41 4.05 -3.49 -9.93
C SER A 41 3.19 -4.56 -10.55
N GLU A 42 3.28 -4.74 -11.87
CA GLU A 42 2.69 -5.95 -12.46
C GLU A 42 3.34 -7.21 -11.86
N ALA A 43 2.49 -8.13 -11.43
CA ALA A 43 2.87 -9.37 -10.79
C ALA A 43 3.52 -10.34 -11.76
N TRP A 44 4.76 -10.74 -11.46
CA TRP A 44 5.42 -11.84 -12.14
C TRP A 44 6.06 -12.75 -11.10
N ARG A 45 5.98 -14.08 -11.32
CA ARG A 45 6.50 -15.09 -10.39
C ARG A 45 7.93 -14.79 -9.92
N GLU A 46 8.81 -14.41 -10.85
CA GLU A 46 10.22 -14.09 -10.55
C GLU A 46 10.38 -12.87 -9.64
N LEU A 47 9.51 -11.86 -9.79
CA LEU A 47 9.52 -10.68 -8.93
C LEU A 47 9.14 -11.09 -7.51
N TYR A 48 8.09 -11.89 -7.34
CA TYR A 48 7.68 -12.37 -6.01
C TYR A 48 8.72 -13.23 -5.34
N GLU A 49 9.38 -14.11 -6.07
CA GLU A 49 10.46 -14.92 -5.50
C GLU A 49 11.64 -14.07 -5.05
N GLN A 50 12.02 -13.05 -5.83
CA GLN A 50 13.11 -12.14 -5.47
C GLN A 50 12.76 -11.22 -4.30
N VAL A 51 11.53 -10.70 -4.30
CA VAL A 51 11.01 -9.88 -3.20
C VAL A 51 10.91 -10.71 -1.92
N TYR A 52 10.43 -11.96 -1.99
CA TYR A 52 10.39 -12.85 -0.84
C TYR A 52 11.78 -13.18 -0.30
N LYS A 53 12.77 -13.45 -1.17
CA LYS A 53 14.17 -13.63 -0.75
C LYS A 53 14.72 -12.38 -0.06
N THR A 54 14.43 -11.20 -0.61
CA THR A 54 14.83 -9.92 0.00
C THR A 54 14.17 -9.74 1.36
N TRP A 55 12.88 -10.04 1.47
CA TRP A 55 12.13 -9.99 2.71
C TRP A 55 12.74 -10.89 3.78
N LEU A 56 13.11 -12.13 3.44
CA LEU A 56 13.80 -13.04 4.36
C LEU A 56 15.12 -12.48 4.87
N GLU A 57 15.92 -11.83 4.03
CA GLU A 57 17.18 -11.21 4.45
C GLU A 57 16.95 -10.00 5.37
N VAL A 58 15.96 -9.16 5.07
CA VAL A 58 15.61 -8.02 5.94
C VAL A 58 15.11 -8.51 7.29
N CYS A 59 14.28 -9.57 7.32
CA CYS A 59 13.79 -10.18 8.56
C CYS A 59 14.91 -10.60 9.53
N LYS A 60 16.09 -11.01 9.02
CA LYS A 60 17.25 -11.37 9.86
C LYS A 60 17.88 -10.15 10.56
N THR A 61 17.65 -8.95 10.06
CA THR A 61 18.22 -7.70 10.60
C THR A 61 17.30 -7.00 11.59
N LEU A 62 16.09 -7.54 11.82
CA LEU A 62 15.10 -6.87 12.63
C LEU A 62 15.44 -6.94 14.13
N PRO A 63 15.22 -5.84 14.87
CA PRO A 63 15.33 -5.84 16.32
C PRO A 63 14.37 -6.84 16.97
N THR A 64 14.69 -7.28 18.20
CA THR A 64 13.80 -8.14 18.98
C THR A 64 12.41 -7.52 19.13
N GLY A 65 11.37 -8.30 18.83
CA GLY A 65 9.97 -7.89 18.93
C GLY A 65 9.43 -7.13 17.72
N ALA A 66 10.26 -6.81 16.73
CA ALA A 66 9.81 -6.27 15.46
C ALA A 66 9.36 -7.36 14.49
N ALA A 67 8.40 -7.01 13.62
CA ALA A 67 7.88 -7.87 12.58
C ALA A 67 7.77 -7.09 11.26
N LEU A 68 8.26 -7.69 10.17
CA LEU A 68 8.02 -7.21 8.81
C LEU A 68 7.07 -8.17 8.11
N HIS A 69 5.93 -7.67 7.69
CA HIS A 69 4.90 -8.38 6.94
C HIS A 69 5.10 -8.13 5.45
N TYR A 70 4.96 -9.20 4.67
CA TYR A 70 4.92 -9.18 3.21
C TYR A 70 3.57 -9.71 2.76
N THR A 71 2.86 -8.93 1.97
CA THR A 71 1.52 -9.30 1.47
C THR A 71 1.45 -9.08 -0.03
N ILE A 72 0.84 -10.04 -0.73
CA ILE A 72 0.48 -9.90 -2.13
C ILE A 72 -0.99 -9.48 -2.15
N HIS A 73 -1.28 -8.35 -2.79
CA HIS A 73 -2.63 -7.80 -2.92
C HIS A 73 -3.11 -7.96 -4.36
N PRO A 74 -3.79 -9.07 -4.70
CA PRO A 74 -4.40 -9.23 -6.00
C PRO A 74 -5.58 -8.27 -6.14
N ILE A 75 -5.52 -7.38 -7.12
CA ILE A 75 -6.67 -6.56 -7.53
C ILE A 75 -7.35 -7.25 -8.71
N GLY A 76 -8.60 -7.66 -8.52
CA GLY A 76 -9.36 -8.39 -9.52
C GLY A 76 -9.94 -7.49 -10.60
N THR A 77 -10.13 -8.04 -11.81
CA THR A 77 -10.83 -7.33 -12.90
C THR A 77 -12.25 -6.93 -12.49
N ALA A 78 -12.90 -7.76 -11.68
CA ALA A 78 -14.23 -7.49 -11.13
C ALA A 78 -14.25 -6.24 -10.24
N ASP A 79 -13.22 -6.02 -9.41
CA ASP A 79 -13.12 -4.85 -8.52
C ASP A 79 -13.00 -3.57 -9.35
N ILE A 80 -12.14 -3.59 -10.37
CA ILE A 80 -11.97 -2.47 -11.30
C ILE A 80 -13.24 -2.20 -12.09
N GLN A 81 -13.94 -3.25 -12.54
CA GLN A 81 -15.18 -3.10 -13.28
C GLN A 81 -16.30 -2.53 -12.41
N ALA A 82 -16.44 -3.00 -11.17
CA ALA A 82 -17.43 -2.48 -10.24
C ALA A 82 -17.23 -0.98 -9.97
N GLY A 83 -15.98 -0.52 -9.86
CA GLY A 83 -15.67 0.91 -9.75
C GLY A 83 -16.12 1.69 -10.99
N LYS A 84 -15.76 1.20 -12.19
CA LYS A 84 -16.18 1.81 -13.46
C LYS A 84 -17.70 1.94 -13.57
N ASP A 85 -18.44 0.91 -13.16
CA ASP A 85 -19.90 0.89 -13.20
C ASP A 85 -20.55 1.85 -12.19
N GLN A 86 -19.83 2.23 -11.12
CA GLN A 86 -20.37 3.03 -10.00
C GLN A 86 -19.80 4.46 -9.91
N GLY A 87 -19.10 4.95 -10.92
CA GLY A 87 -18.57 6.31 -10.93
C GLY A 87 -17.12 6.44 -11.37
N GLY A 88 -16.49 5.36 -11.84
CA GLY A 88 -15.17 5.38 -12.44
C GLY A 88 -14.08 4.81 -11.54
N ASN A 89 -12.84 5.17 -11.85
CA ASN A 89 -11.65 4.71 -11.15
C ASN A 89 -10.74 5.91 -10.86
N ILE A 90 -11.12 6.69 -9.84
CA ILE A 90 -10.45 7.95 -9.49
C ILE A 90 -8.99 7.78 -9.07
N MET A 91 -8.62 6.57 -8.62
CA MET A 91 -7.26 6.24 -8.22
C MET A 91 -6.40 5.72 -9.38
N SER A 92 -6.99 5.43 -10.55
CA SER A 92 -6.31 4.76 -11.67
C SER A 92 -5.69 3.40 -11.30
N ILE A 93 -6.30 2.67 -10.37
CA ILE A 93 -5.81 1.33 -10.00
C ILE A 93 -5.97 0.38 -11.20
N GLN A 94 -4.94 -0.39 -11.47
CA GLN A 94 -4.96 -1.37 -12.56
C GLN A 94 -5.29 -2.76 -11.99
N SER A 95 -5.87 -3.63 -12.83
CA SER A 95 -6.18 -5.01 -12.45
C SER A 95 -4.92 -5.87 -12.50
N VAL A 96 -3.95 -5.54 -11.67
CA VAL A 96 -2.65 -6.18 -11.59
C VAL A 96 -2.36 -6.48 -10.12
N PRO A 97 -1.79 -7.65 -9.79
CA PRO A 97 -1.53 -7.94 -8.39
C PRO A 97 -0.34 -7.12 -7.86
N GLU A 98 -0.51 -6.52 -6.69
CA GLU A 98 0.43 -5.56 -6.10
C GLU A 98 1.18 -6.18 -4.90
N VAL A 99 2.25 -5.51 -4.45
CA VAL A 99 3.00 -5.94 -3.27
C VAL A 99 2.91 -4.89 -2.17
N GLY A 100 2.49 -5.32 -0.98
CA GLY A 100 2.45 -4.51 0.23
C GLY A 100 3.46 -4.98 1.27
N PHE A 101 4.02 -4.03 2.00
CA PHE A 101 4.83 -4.27 3.20
C PHE A 101 4.22 -3.53 4.38
N ALA A 102 4.15 -4.19 5.52
CA ALA A 102 3.80 -3.56 6.79
C ALA A 102 4.85 -3.92 7.82
N TYR A 103 5.23 -2.99 8.66
CA TYR A 103 6.23 -3.17 9.68
C TYR A 103 5.65 -2.78 11.03
N GLU A 104 5.83 -3.64 12.02
CA GLU A 104 5.38 -3.42 13.39
C GLU A 104 6.55 -3.55 14.35
N TRP A 105 6.62 -2.66 15.34
CA TRP A 105 7.65 -2.75 16.38
C TRP A 105 7.11 -2.33 17.76
N PRO A 106 7.74 -2.78 18.85
CA PRO A 106 7.35 -2.39 20.20
C PRO A 106 7.47 -0.88 20.37
N LYS A 107 6.59 -0.26 21.17
CA LYS A 107 6.63 1.18 21.43
C LYS A 107 7.79 1.61 22.32
N ASP A 108 8.22 0.72 23.21
CA ASP A 108 9.25 0.95 24.22
C ASP A 108 10.55 0.23 23.85
N GLY A 109 11.69 0.92 23.99
CA GLY A 109 13.02 0.35 23.77
C GLY A 109 13.42 0.13 22.29
N SER A 110 12.66 0.67 21.35
CA SER A 110 12.82 0.45 19.91
C SER A 110 13.36 1.67 19.15
N ASP A 111 14.13 1.41 18.09
CA ASP A 111 14.67 2.43 17.20
C ASP A 111 13.75 2.64 15.97
N ASP A 112 13.02 3.76 15.95
CA ASP A 112 12.19 4.18 14.80
C ASP A 112 13.04 4.29 13.51
N ALA A 113 14.34 4.61 13.61
CA ALA A 113 15.22 4.67 12.45
C ALA A 113 15.52 3.28 11.87
N ALA A 114 15.62 2.25 12.72
CA ALA A 114 15.76 0.87 12.26
C ALA A 114 14.50 0.39 11.53
N ALA A 115 13.31 0.74 12.05
CA ALA A 115 12.03 0.49 11.40
C ALA A 115 11.94 1.12 10.01
N GLN A 116 12.23 2.42 9.93
CA GLN A 116 12.21 3.17 8.68
C GLN A 116 13.24 2.61 7.69
N LYS A 117 14.45 2.28 8.16
CA LYS A 117 15.51 1.69 7.33
C LYS A 117 15.09 0.35 6.73
N ALA A 118 14.42 -0.52 7.50
CA ALA A 118 13.94 -1.81 7.01
C ALA A 118 12.91 -1.62 5.88
N VAL A 119 11.91 -0.76 6.10
CA VAL A 119 10.85 -0.45 5.12
C VAL A 119 11.44 0.22 3.86
N ASP A 120 12.36 1.17 4.03
CA ASP A 120 13.02 1.83 2.90
C ASP A 120 13.88 0.85 2.10
N THR A 121 14.60 -0.05 2.76
CA THR A 121 15.46 -1.03 2.09
C THR A 121 14.66 -1.99 1.22
N ILE A 122 13.57 -2.56 1.77
CA ILE A 122 12.75 -3.49 1.00
C ILE A 122 12.00 -2.77 -0.12
N SER A 123 11.42 -1.59 0.16
CA SER A 123 10.68 -0.82 -0.84
C SER A 123 11.58 -0.37 -1.99
N LYS A 124 12.80 0.14 -1.72
CA LYS A 124 13.77 0.50 -2.76
C LYS A 124 14.19 -0.70 -3.61
N THR A 125 14.42 -1.85 -2.98
CA THR A 125 14.77 -3.08 -3.71
C THR A 125 13.64 -3.50 -4.64
N VAL A 126 12.40 -3.52 -4.16
CA VAL A 126 11.23 -3.90 -4.96
C VAL A 126 11.01 -2.92 -6.12
N GLN A 127 11.08 -1.62 -5.84
CA GLN A 127 10.97 -0.58 -6.88
C GLN A 127 12.08 -0.73 -7.94
N SER A 128 13.33 -0.99 -7.52
CA SER A 128 14.43 -1.21 -8.44
C SER A 128 14.20 -2.44 -9.33
N LEU A 129 13.78 -3.57 -8.73
CA LEU A 129 13.50 -4.79 -9.48
C LEU A 129 12.36 -4.61 -10.49
N ALA A 130 11.26 -3.99 -10.05
CA ALA A 130 10.12 -3.69 -10.92
C ALA A 130 10.52 -2.71 -12.04
N LYS A 131 11.34 -1.71 -11.73
CA LYS A 131 11.84 -0.74 -12.73
C LYS A 131 12.74 -1.41 -13.78
N THR A 132 13.67 -2.27 -13.37
CA THR A 132 14.53 -3.03 -14.30
C THR A 132 13.72 -3.91 -15.25
N LYS A 133 12.57 -4.40 -14.81
CA LYS A 133 11.68 -5.24 -15.61
C LYS A 133 10.62 -4.44 -16.40
N GLY A 134 10.54 -3.12 -16.20
CA GLY A 134 9.54 -2.27 -16.85
C GLY A 134 8.12 -2.46 -16.32
N THR A 135 7.97 -3.01 -15.11
CA THR A 135 6.67 -3.37 -14.51
C THR A 135 6.29 -2.48 -13.32
N LEU A 136 7.15 -1.51 -12.96
CA LEU A 136 6.86 -0.57 -11.89
C LEU A 136 5.70 0.35 -12.29
N LEU A 137 4.70 0.44 -11.40
CA LEU A 137 3.58 1.36 -11.56
C LEU A 137 3.82 2.56 -10.63
N ASP A 138 3.49 3.75 -11.11
CA ASP A 138 3.69 4.99 -10.35
C ASP A 138 2.66 5.17 -9.21
N PHE A 139 1.62 4.33 -9.17
CA PHE A 139 0.51 4.42 -8.23
C PHE A 139 0.93 4.31 -6.76
N LYS A 140 0.25 5.08 -5.92
CA LYS A 140 0.53 5.24 -4.48
C LYS A 140 -0.78 5.25 -3.70
N TYR A 141 -0.80 4.56 -2.57
CA TYR A 141 -1.99 4.50 -1.73
C TYR A 141 -1.94 5.58 -0.67
N MET A 142 -2.95 6.46 -0.67
CA MET A 142 -3.09 7.51 0.34
C MET A 142 -3.13 6.97 1.77
N THR A 143 -3.67 5.76 1.96
CA THR A 143 -3.79 5.09 3.26
C THR A 143 -2.49 4.47 3.75
N PHE A 144 -1.49 4.27 2.89
CA PHE A 144 -0.27 3.53 3.20
C PHE A 144 1.01 4.27 2.84
N ASP A 145 0.93 5.52 2.38
CA ASP A 145 2.08 6.33 2.05
C ASP A 145 2.35 7.39 3.11
N THR A 146 3.60 7.83 3.14
CA THR A 146 4.09 8.83 4.10
C THR A 146 3.95 10.24 3.53
N CYS A 147 3.85 11.25 4.41
CA CYS A 147 3.63 12.64 4.03
C CYS A 147 4.70 13.24 3.08
N SER A 148 5.86 12.59 2.93
CA SER A 148 6.92 13.00 2.02
C SER A 148 6.64 12.68 0.54
N GLN A 149 5.62 11.88 0.25
CA GLN A 149 5.30 11.43 -1.12
C GLN A 149 4.18 12.26 -1.74
N LYS A 150 4.35 12.62 -3.02
CA LYS A 150 3.25 13.06 -3.90
C LYS A 150 2.40 11.86 -4.29
N VAL A 151 1.30 11.65 -3.57
CA VAL A 151 0.37 10.53 -3.75
C VAL A 151 -0.67 10.88 -4.80
N LEU A 152 -1.36 12.02 -4.69
CA LEU A 152 -2.38 12.42 -5.67
C LEU A 152 -1.79 12.56 -7.08
N GLY A 153 -0.53 13.00 -7.18
CA GLY A 153 0.22 13.02 -8.44
C GLY A 153 0.28 11.67 -9.17
N SER A 154 0.12 10.55 -8.47
CA SER A 154 0.11 9.22 -9.10
C SER A 154 -1.24 8.78 -9.66
N TYR A 155 -2.32 9.56 -9.49
CA TYR A 155 -3.68 9.11 -9.82
C TYR A 155 -4.01 9.36 -11.30
N GLY A 156 -3.09 9.98 -12.04
CA GLY A 156 -3.22 10.31 -13.45
C GLY A 156 -3.79 11.71 -13.67
N ALA A 157 -3.32 12.36 -14.74
CA ALA A 157 -3.64 13.76 -15.02
C ALA A 157 -5.15 14.02 -15.19
N GLU A 158 -5.88 13.08 -15.81
CA GLU A 158 -7.33 13.21 -16.02
C GLU A 158 -8.10 13.18 -14.69
N ASN A 159 -7.74 12.27 -13.79
CA ASN A 159 -8.36 12.18 -12.47
C ASN A 159 -8.01 13.38 -11.60
N ILE A 160 -6.76 13.86 -11.65
CA ILE A 160 -6.35 15.09 -10.94
C ILE A 160 -7.17 16.28 -11.44
N LYS A 161 -7.35 16.41 -12.76
CA LYS A 161 -8.16 17.48 -13.35
C LYS A 161 -9.62 17.38 -12.88
N LEU A 162 -10.20 16.18 -12.88
CA LEU A 162 -11.56 15.96 -12.36
C LEU A 162 -11.67 16.36 -10.88
N MET A 163 -10.70 16.00 -10.04
CA MET A 163 -10.67 16.42 -8.63
C MET A 163 -10.61 17.95 -8.49
N GLN A 164 -9.80 18.62 -9.31
CA GLN A 164 -9.71 20.08 -9.32
C GLN A 164 -11.03 20.74 -9.73
N GLU A 165 -11.70 20.21 -10.76
CA GLU A 165 -13.02 20.69 -11.21
C GLU A 165 -14.10 20.51 -10.14
N VAL A 166 -14.11 19.35 -9.48
CA VAL A 166 -15.03 19.04 -8.36
C VAL A 166 -14.75 19.95 -7.17
N ALA A 167 -13.48 20.16 -6.80
CA ALA A 167 -13.10 21.06 -5.73
C ALA A 167 -13.54 22.51 -6.03
N ALA A 168 -13.31 23.00 -7.25
CA ALA A 168 -13.74 24.34 -7.66
C ALA A 168 -15.27 24.52 -7.62
N LYS A 169 -16.02 23.45 -7.92
CA LYS A 169 -17.49 23.47 -7.92
C LYS A 169 -18.09 23.47 -6.50
N TYR A 170 -17.56 22.63 -5.61
CA TYR A 170 -18.19 22.37 -4.31
C TYR A 170 -17.46 23.00 -3.12
N ASP A 171 -16.19 23.38 -3.26
CA ASP A 171 -15.41 24.11 -2.26
C ASP A 171 -14.70 25.32 -2.92
N PRO A 172 -15.45 26.29 -3.49
CA PRO A 172 -14.87 27.42 -4.23
C PRO A 172 -13.98 28.32 -3.37
N GLU A 173 -14.22 28.36 -2.06
CA GLU A 173 -13.38 29.09 -1.11
C GLU A 173 -12.16 28.29 -0.66
N GLY A 174 -12.07 27.00 -1.02
CA GLY A 174 -10.99 26.10 -0.66
C GLY A 174 -10.88 25.89 0.84
N VAL A 175 -12.00 25.86 1.57
CA VAL A 175 -12.04 25.70 3.03
C VAL A 175 -11.27 24.44 3.44
N PHE A 176 -11.48 23.31 2.76
CA PHE A 176 -10.80 22.05 3.08
C PHE A 176 -9.33 22.08 2.66
N GLN A 177 -9.00 22.80 1.58
CA GLN A 177 -7.59 22.97 1.19
C GLN A 177 -6.83 23.92 2.11
N LYS A 178 -7.50 24.92 2.72
CA LYS A 178 -6.88 25.95 3.56
C LYS A 178 -6.81 25.57 5.04
N LEU A 179 -7.90 25.06 5.58
CA LEU A 179 -8.06 24.86 7.02
C LEU A 179 -7.62 23.46 7.48
N GLN A 180 -7.54 22.49 6.57
CA GLN A 180 -6.98 21.19 6.91
C GLN A 180 -5.47 21.29 7.11
N ASN A 181 -5.01 20.92 8.31
CA ASN A 181 -3.59 20.89 8.63
C ASN A 181 -2.96 19.56 8.19
N GLY A 182 -2.40 19.55 6.97
CA GLY A 182 -1.70 18.40 6.40
C GLY A 182 -2.58 17.38 5.69
N GLY A 183 -2.02 16.18 5.50
CA GLY A 183 -2.58 15.15 4.61
C GLY A 183 -2.22 15.40 3.14
N PHE A 184 -2.82 14.60 2.26
CA PHE A 184 -2.57 14.64 0.83
C PHE A 184 -3.53 15.64 0.16
N LEU A 185 -3.21 16.93 0.28
CA LEU A 185 -4.03 18.03 -0.25
C LEU A 185 -3.76 18.26 -1.74
N LEU A 186 -4.80 18.57 -2.52
CA LEU A 186 -4.69 18.85 -3.96
C LEU A 186 -3.72 19.99 -4.26
N ARG A 187 -3.65 21.01 -3.40
CA ARG A 187 -2.73 22.15 -3.59
C ARG A 187 -1.25 21.78 -3.48
N ASP A 188 -0.92 20.72 -2.73
CA ASP A 188 0.47 20.41 -2.33
C ASP A 188 0.94 19.01 -2.79
N ASN A 189 0.03 18.17 -3.29
CA ASN A 189 0.28 16.74 -3.48
C ASN A 189 0.13 16.22 -4.93
N ILE A 190 0.04 17.14 -5.89
CA ILE A 190 0.09 16.85 -7.34
C ILE A 190 1.50 16.98 -7.90
#